data_AF-A0A438N554-F1
#
_entry.id   AF-A0A438N554-F1
#
_cell.length_a   1.000
_cell.length_b   1.000
_cell.length_c   1.000
_cell.angle_alpha   90.00
_cell.angle_beta   90.00
_cell.angle_gamma   90.00
#
_symmetry.space_group_name_H-M   'P 1'
#
loop_
_entity.id
_entity.type
_entity.pdbx_description
1 polymer ?
#
loop_
_entity_poly.entity_id
_entity_poly.type
_entity_poly.pdbx_seq_one_letter_code
_entity_poly.pdbx_strand_id
1 'polypeptide(L)'
;MSEITPGDGADRQIRARLDSTTAYKTVAILVLTLVLYKAIARSRRSHELPPWTILETGLVVAVIIKSATARRIYTAISRYGGPLLGITSTHQVVVGLQGTDRFLSQPPITLSADTFQQTIMTRVGGLTNTPEMMNKWHKTWRKLLEPIERMFLNDTVAAAAIERAQVVQKASYLVSFADSTHRMKPWEASANVRLITPESAETVGVVEADFLKLIRDFGACIAIPLLYGQDFLNRYPNLLDDLWRVDVDLLLLLLIGVPPWAPFRTVRKGMESRSRLLRELGSLYKRIHQHLYGLPIDFDADMSDVSPAAMERSEIYHRTGWTFKEQGEGDFAILWGQNANLQPIIF
;
A
#
# COMPACT_ATOMS: atom_id res chain seq x y z
N MET A 1 -21.79 41.17 41.79
CA MET A 1 -21.53 40.18 40.73
C MET A 1 -20.75 39.05 41.36
N SER A 2 -21.37 37.89 41.56
CA SER A 2 -20.69 36.70 42.11
C SER A 2 -20.02 35.92 40.97
N GLU A 3 -18.72 35.68 41.09
CA GLU A 3 -17.99 34.76 40.24
C GLU A 3 -18.49 33.33 40.46
N ILE A 4 -19.02 32.74 39.39
CA ILE A 4 -19.35 31.31 39.32
C ILE A 4 -18.07 30.60 38.90
N THR A 5 -17.35 30.02 39.86
CA THR A 5 -16.30 29.04 39.57
C THR A 5 -16.94 27.78 38.94
N PRO A 6 -16.53 27.36 37.73
CA PRO A 6 -17.03 26.13 37.12
C PRO A 6 -16.62 24.92 37.98
N GLY A 7 -17.60 24.09 38.33
CA GLY A 7 -17.42 22.98 39.26
C GLY A 7 -16.50 21.88 38.73
N ASP A 8 -15.38 21.69 39.43
CA ASP A 8 -14.41 20.59 39.32
C ASP A 8 -15.04 19.17 39.35
N GLY A 9 -16.28 19.07 39.85
CA GLY A 9 -17.05 17.81 39.91
C GLY A 9 -17.64 17.36 38.57
N ALA A 10 -18.04 18.30 37.70
CA ALA A 10 -18.63 17.96 36.41
C ALA A 10 -17.58 17.42 35.43
N ASP A 11 -16.38 18.01 35.45
CA ASP A 11 -15.27 17.61 34.58
C ASP A 11 -14.71 16.24 34.96
N ARG A 12 -14.70 15.88 36.26
CA ARG A 12 -14.38 14.51 36.73
C ARG A 12 -15.42 13.48 36.32
N GLN A 13 -16.72 13.79 36.43
CA GLN A 13 -17.78 12.85 36.03
C GLN A 13 -17.81 12.62 34.51
N ILE A 14 -17.54 13.66 33.72
CA ILE A 14 -17.46 13.56 32.25
C ILE A 14 -16.25 12.70 31.84
N ARG A 15 -15.06 12.94 32.42
CA ARG A 15 -13.87 12.10 32.17
C ARG A 15 -14.08 10.65 32.57
N ALA A 16 -14.66 10.39 33.76
CA ALA A 16 -14.93 9.03 34.23
C ALA A 16 -15.93 8.27 33.34
N ARG A 17 -16.96 8.94 32.81
CA ARG A 17 -17.92 8.33 31.87
C ARG A 17 -17.32 8.09 30.49
N LEU A 18 -16.48 8.99 29.99
CA LEU A 18 -15.72 8.81 28.74
C LEU A 18 -14.75 7.62 28.84
N ASP A 19 -14.10 7.44 29.99
CA ASP A 19 -13.21 6.31 30.26
C ASP A 19 -13.98 4.98 30.35
N SER A 20 -15.14 4.93 31.01
CA SER A 20 -15.91 3.68 31.13
C SER A 20 -16.50 3.22 29.80
N THR A 21 -16.97 4.15 28.98
CA THR A 21 -17.53 3.85 27.65
C THR A 21 -16.43 3.37 26.69
N THR A 22 -15.23 3.95 26.81
CA THR A 22 -14.05 3.54 26.05
C THR A 22 -13.58 2.15 26.49
N ALA A 23 -13.53 1.89 27.80
CA ALA A 23 -13.15 0.59 28.34
C ALA A 23 -14.09 -0.54 27.86
N TYR A 24 -15.41 -0.33 27.89
CA TYR A 24 -16.37 -1.33 27.40
C TYR A 24 -16.19 -1.63 25.91
N LYS A 25 -15.99 -0.61 25.08
CA LYS A 25 -15.71 -0.77 23.65
C LYS A 25 -14.41 -1.55 23.43
N THR A 26 -13.36 -1.26 24.17
CA THR A 26 -12.08 -1.97 24.10
C THR A 26 -12.24 -3.45 24.48
N VAL A 27 -12.98 -3.75 25.55
CA VAL A 27 -13.27 -5.14 25.97
C VAL A 27 -14.10 -5.87 24.92
N ALA A 28 -15.13 -5.24 24.35
CA ALA A 28 -15.96 -5.84 23.30
C ALA A 28 -15.14 -6.17 22.04
N ILE A 29 -14.25 -5.26 21.62
CA ILE A 29 -13.33 -5.50 20.50
C ILE A 29 -12.39 -6.66 20.82
N LEU A 30 -11.78 -6.69 22.00
CA LEU A 30 -10.91 -7.78 22.45
C LEU A 30 -11.60 -9.14 22.39
N VAL A 31 -12.84 -9.22 22.90
CA VAL A 31 -13.64 -10.45 22.87
C VAL A 31 -13.96 -10.86 21.42
N LEU A 32 -14.37 -9.92 20.57
CA LEU A 32 -14.63 -10.19 19.16
C LEU A 32 -13.37 -10.69 18.44
N THR A 33 -12.22 -10.05 18.66
CA THR A 33 -10.93 -10.48 18.11
C THR A 33 -10.55 -11.88 18.59
N LEU A 34 -10.79 -12.20 19.86
CA LEU A 34 -10.49 -13.52 20.44
C LEU A 34 -11.43 -14.62 19.92
N VAL A 35 -12.70 -14.28 19.64
CA VAL A 35 -13.67 -15.16 18.99
C VAL A 35 -13.30 -15.40 17.52
N LEU A 36 -12.99 -14.34 16.77
CA LEU A 36 -12.49 -14.43 15.39
C LEU A 36 -11.20 -15.25 15.34
N TYR A 37 -10.29 -15.03 16.29
CA TYR A 37 -9.08 -15.83 16.46
C TYR A 37 -9.43 -17.31 16.62
N LYS A 38 -10.30 -17.71 17.56
CA LYS A 38 -10.68 -19.13 17.74
C LYS A 38 -11.38 -19.72 16.52
N ALA A 39 -12.16 -18.94 15.78
CA ALA A 39 -12.84 -19.38 14.57
C ALA A 39 -11.87 -19.59 13.39
N ILE A 40 -10.82 -18.76 13.28
CA ILE A 40 -9.87 -18.76 12.16
C ILE A 40 -8.60 -19.58 12.47
N ALA A 41 -8.25 -19.78 13.75
CA ALA A 41 -7.01 -20.41 14.22
C ALA A 41 -6.88 -21.92 13.93
N ARG A 42 -7.80 -22.53 13.19
CA ARG A 42 -7.55 -23.84 12.53
C ARG A 42 -6.61 -23.74 11.32
N SER A 43 -5.77 -22.70 11.28
CA SER A 43 -4.77 -22.50 10.23
C SER A 43 -3.80 -23.66 10.24
N ARG A 44 -3.75 -24.40 9.12
CA ARG A 44 -2.67 -25.35 8.81
C ARG A 44 -1.32 -24.64 8.95
N ARG A 45 -0.26 -25.40 9.20
CA ARG A 45 1.13 -24.91 9.09
C ARG A 45 1.33 -24.41 7.66
N SER A 46 1.14 -23.12 7.42
CA SER A 46 1.47 -22.45 6.17
C SER A 46 2.65 -21.52 6.42
N HIS A 47 3.41 -21.24 5.36
CA HIS A 47 4.47 -20.24 5.37
C HIS A 47 3.92 -18.80 5.25
N GLU A 48 2.59 -18.61 5.34
CA GLU A 48 1.96 -17.30 5.36
C GLU A 48 1.72 -16.86 6.80
N LEU A 49 1.68 -15.55 7.01
CA LEU A 49 1.24 -14.99 8.27
C LEU A 49 -0.20 -15.42 8.55
N PRO A 50 -0.48 -15.88 9.78
CA PRO A 50 -1.84 -16.14 10.20
C PRO A 50 -2.69 -14.88 10.03
N PRO A 51 -3.91 -14.99 9.49
CA PRO A 51 -4.78 -13.82 9.27
C PRO A 51 -5.03 -12.97 10.52
N TRP A 52 -5.04 -13.61 11.69
CA TRP A 52 -5.24 -12.92 12.96
C TRP A 52 -4.10 -11.94 13.29
N THR A 53 -2.91 -12.08 12.69
CA THR A 53 -1.73 -11.24 12.98
C THR A 53 -2.00 -9.78 12.66
N ILE A 54 -2.63 -9.56 11.52
CA ILE A 54 -3.00 -8.23 11.04
C ILE A 54 -4.10 -7.64 11.94
N LEU A 55 -5.06 -8.47 12.39
CA LEU A 55 -6.10 -8.06 13.33
C LEU A 55 -5.51 -7.68 14.70
N GLU A 56 -4.57 -8.47 15.22
CA GLU A 56 -3.87 -8.18 16.48
C GLU A 56 -3.06 -6.90 16.37
N THR A 57 -2.35 -6.70 15.26
CA THR A 57 -1.59 -5.47 15.00
C THR A 57 -2.51 -4.25 14.97
N GLY A 58 -3.61 -4.30 14.21
CA GLY A 58 -4.60 -3.22 14.16
C GLY A 58 -5.24 -2.92 15.51
N LEU A 59 -5.50 -3.96 16.31
CA LEU A 59 -6.01 -3.81 17.67
C LEU A 59 -5.01 -3.09 18.58
N VAL A 60 -3.73 -3.50 18.56
CA VAL A 60 -2.68 -2.85 19.34
C VAL A 60 -2.56 -1.38 18.97
N VAL A 61 -2.51 -1.05 17.68
CA VAL A 61 -2.42 0.33 17.19
C VAL A 61 -3.64 1.14 17.66
N ALA A 62 -4.86 0.62 17.51
CA ALA A 62 -6.07 1.29 17.94
C ALA A 62 -6.10 1.55 19.46
N VAL A 63 -5.59 0.61 20.25
CA VAL A 63 -5.48 0.74 21.71
C VAL A 63 -4.47 1.83 22.09
N ILE A 64 -3.30 1.85 21.43
CA ILE A 64 -2.23 2.82 21.72
C ILE A 64 -2.69 4.25 21.42
N ILE A 65 -3.42 4.45 20.32
CA ILE A 65 -3.85 5.79 19.88
C ILE A 65 -4.97 6.35 20.77
N LYS A 66 -5.88 5.51 21.29
CA LYS A 66 -7.15 6.00 21.85
C LYS A 66 -7.14 6.44 23.31
N SER A 67 -6.45 5.76 24.23
CA SER A 67 -6.41 6.20 25.63
C SER A 67 -5.34 5.51 26.48
N ALA A 68 -4.85 6.21 27.51
CA ALA A 68 -3.95 5.63 28.53
C ALA A 68 -4.59 4.45 29.27
N THR A 69 -5.91 4.49 29.49
CA THR A 69 -6.70 3.41 30.12
C THR A 69 -6.69 2.14 29.28
N ALA A 70 -6.98 2.25 27.97
CA ALA A 70 -6.93 1.11 27.05
C ALA A 70 -5.53 0.52 26.97
N ARG A 71 -4.48 1.36 26.93
CA ARG A 71 -3.08 0.92 26.96
C ARG A 71 -2.76 0.13 28.24
N ARG A 72 -3.21 0.58 29.41
CA ARG A 72 -3.01 -0.14 30.68
C ARG A 72 -3.70 -1.50 30.67
N ILE A 73 -4.95 -1.56 30.22
CA ILE A 73 -5.72 -2.82 30.11
C ILE A 73 -5.01 -3.79 29.17
N TYR A 74 -4.59 -3.33 27.98
CA TYR A 74 -3.93 -4.18 27.01
C TYR A 74 -2.55 -4.66 27.48
N THR A 75 -1.79 -3.79 28.16
CA THR A 75 -0.50 -4.17 28.76
C THR A 75 -0.70 -5.26 29.83
N ALA A 76 -1.77 -5.18 30.62
CA ALA A 76 -2.07 -6.17 31.66
C ALA A 76 -2.41 -7.56 31.10
N ILE A 77 -2.97 -7.64 29.88
CA ILE A 77 -3.27 -8.91 29.20
C ILE A 77 -2.16 -9.36 28.24
N SER A 78 -1.16 -8.51 27.98
CA SER A 78 -0.04 -8.84 27.10
C SER A 78 0.84 -9.91 27.72
N ARG A 79 1.44 -10.77 26.87
CA ARG A 79 2.12 -11.98 27.34
C ARG A 79 3.49 -11.72 27.96
N TYR A 80 4.31 -10.85 27.35
CA TYR A 80 5.72 -10.69 27.74
C TYR A 80 6.01 -9.38 28.50
N GLY A 81 5.04 -8.45 28.57
CA GLY A 81 5.19 -7.16 29.23
C GLY A 81 6.23 -6.25 28.57
N GLY A 82 6.45 -5.07 29.17
CA GLY A 82 7.44 -4.10 28.67
C GLY A 82 7.07 -3.52 27.29
N PRO A 83 8.03 -3.40 26.34
CA PRO A 83 7.77 -2.85 25.00
C PRO A 83 7.06 -3.84 24.06
N LEU A 84 6.82 -5.08 24.48
CA LEU A 84 6.20 -6.12 23.65
C LEU A 84 4.71 -6.23 23.98
N LEU A 85 3.88 -5.89 23.00
CA LEU A 85 2.42 -5.94 23.08
C LEU A 85 1.88 -7.01 22.14
N GLY A 86 1.61 -8.18 22.68
CA GLY A 86 0.94 -9.28 21.99
C GLY A 86 0.22 -10.18 22.98
N ILE A 87 -0.95 -10.66 22.57
CA ILE A 87 -1.76 -11.66 23.27
C ILE A 87 -1.18 -13.05 22.99
N THR A 88 -0.68 -13.28 21.76
CA THR A 88 -0.05 -14.56 21.39
C THR A 88 1.41 -14.64 21.82
N SER A 89 2.06 -15.81 21.73
CA SER A 89 3.53 -15.90 21.88
C SER A 89 4.28 -15.69 20.57
N THR A 90 3.59 -15.86 19.44
CA THR A 90 4.22 -15.92 18.12
C THR A 90 4.32 -14.56 17.46
N HIS A 91 3.43 -13.63 17.81
CA HIS A 91 3.41 -12.29 17.24
C HIS A 91 3.35 -11.27 18.36
N GLN A 92 4.24 -10.29 18.28
CA GLN A 92 4.39 -9.21 19.25
C GLN A 92 4.47 -7.90 18.47
N VAL A 93 3.74 -6.90 18.93
CA VAL A 93 3.90 -5.53 18.45
C VAL A 93 4.86 -4.81 19.38
N VAL A 94 5.96 -4.33 18.81
CA VAL A 94 7.00 -3.62 19.55
C VAL A 94 6.62 -2.14 19.63
N VAL A 95 6.54 -1.58 20.83
CA VAL A 95 6.10 -0.19 21.06
C VAL A 95 7.07 0.53 21.97
N GLY A 96 7.65 1.63 21.47
CA GLY A 96 8.56 2.47 22.25
C GLY A 96 9.84 1.75 22.68
N LEU A 97 10.33 0.82 21.86
CA LEU A 97 11.61 0.15 22.10
C LEU A 97 12.76 1.17 22.05
N GLN A 98 13.59 1.19 23.08
CA GLN A 98 14.81 1.98 23.04
C GLN A 98 15.81 1.35 22.08
N GLY A 99 16.42 2.15 21.20
CA GLY A 99 17.35 1.66 20.19
C GLY A 99 16.67 0.92 19.03
N THR A 100 15.47 1.36 18.62
CA THR A 100 14.75 0.83 17.44
C THR A 100 15.64 0.69 16.22
N ASP A 101 16.54 1.64 15.97
CA ASP A 101 17.46 1.59 14.82
C ASP A 101 18.36 0.36 14.88
N ARG A 102 18.91 0.03 16.06
CA ARG A 102 19.72 -1.19 16.25
C ARG A 102 18.90 -2.46 16.08
N PHE A 103 17.63 -2.43 16.48
CA PHE A 103 16.70 -3.55 16.29
C PHE A 103 16.33 -3.75 14.82
N LEU A 104 16.06 -2.67 14.08
CA LEU A 104 15.74 -2.72 12.66
C LEU A 104 16.98 -3.02 11.78
N SER A 105 18.18 -2.74 12.29
CA SER A 105 19.45 -3.06 11.63
C SER A 105 19.94 -4.49 11.87
N GLN A 106 19.12 -5.35 12.50
CA GLN A 106 19.50 -6.74 12.71
C GLN A 106 19.66 -7.49 11.38
N PRO A 107 20.59 -8.46 11.29
CA PRO A 107 20.80 -9.19 10.05
C PRO A 107 19.56 -10.04 9.69
N PRO A 108 19.36 -10.38 8.40
CA PRO A 108 18.20 -11.16 7.95
C PRO A 108 18.00 -12.51 8.65
N ILE A 109 19.07 -13.11 9.18
CA ILE A 109 19.00 -14.35 9.95
C ILE A 109 18.33 -14.16 11.32
N THR A 110 18.32 -12.93 11.84
CA THR A 110 17.72 -12.56 13.12
C THR A 110 16.36 -11.90 12.93
N LEU A 111 16.22 -11.02 11.94
CA LEU A 111 14.98 -10.32 11.61
C LEU A 111 14.75 -10.38 10.10
N SER A 112 13.70 -11.08 9.66
CA SER A 112 13.34 -11.22 8.25
C SER A 112 11.90 -10.78 7.99
N ALA A 113 11.70 -10.09 6.87
CA ALA A 113 10.38 -9.75 6.35
C ALA A 113 9.80 -10.84 5.42
N ASP A 114 10.53 -11.93 5.16
CA ASP A 114 10.19 -12.93 4.12
C ASP A 114 8.77 -13.47 4.28
N THR A 115 8.34 -13.83 5.48
CA THR A 115 6.99 -14.37 5.74
C THR A 115 5.89 -13.33 5.47
N PHE A 116 6.14 -12.07 5.81
CA PHE A 116 5.19 -10.98 5.54
C PHE A 116 5.10 -10.69 4.04
N GLN A 117 6.26 -10.57 3.38
CA GLN A 117 6.34 -10.43 1.93
C GLN A 117 5.63 -11.61 1.26
N GLN A 118 5.86 -12.85 1.73
CA GLN A 118 5.19 -14.07 1.29
C GLN A 118 3.68 -13.95 1.27
N THR A 119 3.15 -13.46 2.38
CA THR A 119 1.72 -13.25 2.55
C THR A 119 1.17 -12.20 1.58
N ILE A 120 1.88 -11.08 1.39
CA ILE A 120 1.47 -10.06 0.42
C ILE A 120 1.44 -10.65 -0.98
N MET A 121 2.49 -11.34 -1.41
CA MET A 121 2.58 -11.81 -2.79
C MET A 121 1.56 -12.92 -3.10
N THR A 122 1.30 -13.84 -2.16
CA THR A 122 0.33 -14.90 -2.40
C THR A 122 -1.10 -14.40 -2.30
N ARG A 123 -1.42 -13.64 -1.24
CA ARG A 123 -2.79 -13.18 -1.00
C ARG A 123 -3.14 -12.00 -1.90
N VAL A 124 -2.28 -10.98 -1.98
CA VAL A 124 -2.55 -9.74 -2.72
C VAL A 124 -1.90 -9.74 -4.11
N GLY A 125 -0.66 -10.20 -4.26
CA GLY A 125 0.06 -10.18 -5.54
C GLY A 125 -0.41 -11.20 -6.59
N GLY A 126 -1.05 -12.30 -6.18
CA GLY A 126 -1.59 -13.31 -7.11
C GLY A 126 -0.72 -14.52 -7.29
N LEU A 127 0.47 -14.56 -6.68
CA LEU A 127 1.33 -15.73 -6.73
C LEU A 127 0.61 -16.94 -6.15
N THR A 128 0.73 -18.05 -6.86
CA THR A 128 0.16 -19.30 -6.39
C THR A 128 0.98 -19.81 -5.21
N ASN A 129 0.31 -20.13 -4.09
CA ASN A 129 0.97 -20.66 -2.91
C ASN A 129 1.25 -22.17 -3.05
N THR A 130 2.13 -22.54 -3.99
CA THR A 130 2.65 -23.91 -4.12
C THR A 130 4.13 -23.96 -3.70
N PRO A 131 4.62 -25.13 -3.22
CA PRO A 131 6.03 -25.29 -2.87
C PRO A 131 6.99 -24.93 -4.01
N GLU A 132 6.62 -25.25 -5.26
CA GLU A 132 7.43 -24.97 -6.45
C GLU A 132 7.54 -23.46 -6.68
N MET A 133 6.43 -22.74 -6.63
CA MET A 133 6.39 -21.29 -6.81
C MET A 133 7.14 -20.58 -5.67
N MET A 134 6.95 -21.02 -4.42
CA MET A 134 7.66 -20.44 -3.29
C MET A 134 9.16 -20.71 -3.35
N ASN A 135 9.59 -21.90 -3.77
CA ASN A 135 11.01 -22.19 -4.00
C ASN A 135 11.60 -21.32 -5.11
N LYS A 136 10.87 -21.16 -6.22
CA LYS A 136 11.24 -20.29 -7.33
C LYS A 136 11.39 -18.84 -6.87
N TRP A 137 10.46 -18.36 -6.05
CA TRP A 137 10.51 -17.02 -5.49
C TRP A 137 11.66 -16.82 -4.50
N HIS A 138 11.85 -17.70 -3.52
CA HIS A 138 12.97 -17.61 -2.56
C HIS A 138 14.34 -17.54 -3.27
N LYS A 139 14.49 -18.21 -4.41
CA LYS A 139 15.72 -18.19 -5.23
C LYS A 139 15.93 -16.91 -6.05
N THR A 140 14.88 -16.13 -6.27
CA THR A 140 14.87 -15.03 -7.26
C THR A 140 14.67 -13.66 -6.65
N TRP A 141 13.95 -13.54 -5.53
CA TRP A 141 13.49 -12.24 -5.05
C TRP A 141 14.58 -11.24 -4.71
N ARG A 142 15.69 -11.68 -4.08
CA ARG A 142 16.80 -10.79 -3.76
C ARG A 142 17.43 -10.22 -5.02
N LYS A 143 17.60 -11.06 -6.03
CA LYS A 143 18.12 -10.65 -7.34
C LYS A 143 17.19 -9.65 -8.02
N LEU A 144 15.87 -9.81 -7.85
CA LEU A 144 14.88 -8.87 -8.37
C LEU A 144 14.93 -7.53 -7.62
N LEU A 145 15.30 -7.51 -6.34
CA LEU A 145 15.41 -6.29 -5.54
C LEU A 145 16.65 -5.46 -5.90
N GLU A 146 17.77 -6.11 -6.24
CA GLU A 146 19.04 -5.45 -6.59
C GLU A 146 18.91 -4.30 -7.64
N PRO A 147 18.21 -4.48 -8.79
CA PRO A 147 18.01 -3.39 -9.74
C PRO A 147 17.21 -2.20 -9.18
N ILE A 148 16.23 -2.48 -8.32
CA ILE A 148 15.41 -1.44 -7.67
C ILE A 148 16.27 -0.66 -6.68
N GLU A 149 17.02 -1.35 -5.83
CA GLU A 149 17.93 -0.71 -4.87
C GLU A 149 18.98 0.16 -5.58
N ARG A 150 19.56 -0.35 -6.69
CA ARG A 150 20.54 0.43 -7.46
C ARG A 150 19.95 1.70 -8.06
N MET A 151 18.68 1.67 -8.45
CA MET A 151 18.01 2.83 -9.03
C MET A 151 17.61 3.86 -7.98
N PHE A 152 17.14 3.43 -6.80
CA PHE A 152 16.54 4.33 -5.81
C PHE A 152 17.42 4.64 -4.59
N LEU A 153 18.43 3.82 -4.27
CA LEU A 153 19.34 4.04 -3.14
C LEU A 153 20.68 4.66 -3.57
N ASN A 154 20.91 4.80 -4.87
CA ASN A 154 22.05 5.52 -5.39
C ASN A 154 21.67 6.98 -5.64
N ASP A 155 22.28 7.91 -4.89
CA ASP A 155 21.93 9.34 -4.94
C ASP A 155 22.03 9.94 -6.35
N THR A 156 23.01 9.54 -7.17
CA THR A 156 23.20 10.11 -8.51
C THR A 156 22.14 9.60 -9.49
N VAL A 157 21.83 8.29 -9.43
CA VAL A 157 20.79 7.69 -10.25
C VAL A 157 19.41 8.19 -9.85
N ALA A 158 19.15 8.32 -8.55
CA ALA A 158 17.91 8.83 -8.00
C ALA A 158 17.70 10.31 -8.37
N ALA A 159 18.72 11.17 -8.24
CA ALA A 159 18.65 12.56 -8.65
C ALA A 159 18.33 12.69 -10.15
N ALA A 160 19.03 11.94 -11.00
CA ALA A 160 18.78 11.94 -12.45
C ALA A 160 17.37 11.40 -12.80
N ALA A 161 16.81 10.48 -12.02
CA ALA A 161 15.43 10.03 -12.18
C ALA A 161 14.44 11.14 -11.82
N ILE A 162 14.66 11.87 -10.71
CA ILE A 162 13.81 12.99 -10.28
C ILE A 162 13.82 14.12 -11.31
N GLU A 163 14.99 14.48 -11.85
CA GLU A 163 15.12 15.49 -12.90
C GLU A 163 14.33 15.11 -14.15
N ARG A 164 14.49 13.85 -14.62
CA ARG A 164 13.73 13.32 -15.76
C ARG A 164 12.22 13.28 -15.51
N ALA A 165 11.78 13.11 -14.28
CA ALA A 165 10.37 13.14 -13.92
C ALA A 165 9.74 14.53 -14.09
N GLN A 166 10.55 15.60 -14.18
CA GLN A 166 10.14 16.99 -14.34
C GLN A 166 9.10 17.43 -13.30
N VAL A 167 9.31 17.04 -12.03
CA VAL A 167 8.34 17.24 -10.93
C VAL A 167 7.95 18.71 -10.78
N VAL A 168 8.93 19.62 -10.77
CA VAL A 168 8.70 21.07 -10.60
C VAL A 168 7.85 21.62 -11.75
N GLN A 169 8.16 21.22 -12.99
CA GLN A 169 7.40 21.64 -14.15
C GLN A 169 5.97 21.11 -14.07
N LYS A 170 5.78 19.82 -13.77
CA LYS A 170 4.45 19.20 -13.59
C LYS A 170 3.64 19.84 -12.47
N ALA A 171 4.30 20.20 -11.37
CA ALA A 171 3.66 20.87 -10.23
C ALA A 171 3.13 22.26 -10.60
N SER A 172 3.81 22.98 -11.51
CA SER A 172 3.36 24.31 -11.97
C SER A 172 1.99 24.30 -12.66
N TYR A 173 1.58 23.15 -13.19
CA TYR A 173 0.25 22.93 -13.78
C TYR A 173 -0.49 21.77 -13.12
N LEU A 174 -0.34 21.62 -11.79
CA LEU A 174 -1.04 20.60 -11.01
C LEU A 174 -2.55 20.58 -11.31
N VAL A 175 -3.13 21.76 -11.53
CA VAL A 175 -4.50 21.96 -12.00
C VAL A 175 -4.47 22.74 -13.32
N SER A 176 -5.16 22.24 -14.33
CA SER A 176 -5.24 22.78 -15.70
C SER A 176 -6.37 23.79 -15.89
N PHE A 177 -7.30 23.90 -14.94
CA PHE A 177 -8.52 24.72 -15.04
C PHE A 177 -9.39 24.35 -16.26
N ALA A 178 -9.27 23.12 -16.74
CA ALA A 178 -10.09 22.60 -17.83
C ALA A 178 -11.58 22.56 -17.45
N ASP A 179 -12.43 23.01 -18.37
CA ASP A 179 -13.90 22.96 -18.29
C ASP A 179 -14.48 21.56 -18.53
N SER A 180 -13.62 20.61 -18.92
CA SER A 180 -14.04 19.32 -19.44
C SER A 180 -13.01 18.22 -19.16
N THR A 181 -13.52 17.04 -18.83
CA THR A 181 -12.70 15.89 -18.40
C THR A 181 -11.72 15.39 -19.45
N HIS A 182 -11.99 15.63 -20.74
CA HIS A 182 -11.10 15.24 -21.84
C HIS A 182 -9.85 16.13 -21.97
N ARG A 183 -9.88 17.33 -21.38
CA ARG A 183 -8.73 18.27 -21.35
C ARG A 183 -7.96 18.21 -20.04
N MET A 184 -8.53 17.55 -19.03
CA MET A 184 -7.90 17.32 -17.74
C MET A 184 -6.73 16.36 -17.87
N LYS A 185 -5.71 16.57 -17.03
CA LYS A 185 -4.63 15.60 -16.85
C LYS A 185 -5.17 14.35 -16.16
N PRO A 186 -4.52 13.18 -16.34
CA PRO A 186 -5.01 11.93 -15.74
C PRO A 186 -5.23 12.01 -14.22
N TRP A 187 -4.39 12.74 -13.48
CA TRP A 187 -4.53 12.93 -12.04
C TRP A 187 -5.64 13.91 -11.63
N GLU A 188 -6.06 14.79 -12.52
CA GLU A 188 -7.18 15.71 -12.26
C GLU A 188 -8.52 14.99 -12.40
N ALA A 189 -8.61 14.09 -13.39
CA ALA A 189 -9.83 13.34 -13.66
C ALA A 189 -10.27 12.50 -12.45
N SER A 190 -9.34 11.87 -11.75
CA SER A 190 -9.63 11.06 -10.56
C SER A 190 -9.93 11.90 -9.31
N ALA A 191 -9.46 13.14 -9.25
CA ALA A 191 -9.71 14.07 -8.16
C ALA A 191 -11.05 14.81 -8.26
N ASN A 192 -11.86 14.53 -9.31
CA ASN A 192 -13.14 15.20 -9.56
C ASN A 192 -12.98 16.73 -9.51
N VAL A 193 -11.94 17.22 -10.20
CA VAL A 193 -11.66 18.65 -10.35
C VAL A 193 -12.85 19.33 -11.02
N ARG A 194 -13.36 20.41 -10.44
CA ARG A 194 -14.48 21.20 -10.97
C ARG A 194 -14.14 22.68 -10.98
N LEU A 195 -14.29 23.30 -12.15
CA LEU A 195 -14.23 24.75 -12.27
C LEU A 195 -15.54 25.35 -11.75
N ILE A 196 -15.45 26.22 -10.74
CA ILE A 196 -16.56 27.00 -10.25
C ILE A 196 -16.63 28.26 -11.11
N THR A 197 -17.70 28.37 -11.90
CA THR A 197 -17.92 29.54 -12.75
C THR A 197 -18.01 30.79 -11.89
N PRO A 198 -17.16 31.80 -12.12
CA PRO A 198 -17.21 33.04 -11.37
C PRO A 198 -18.52 33.79 -11.62
N GLU A 199 -19.12 34.37 -10.56
CA GLU A 199 -20.37 35.14 -10.65
C GLU A 199 -20.22 36.46 -11.42
N SER A 200 -18.98 36.94 -11.63
CA SER A 200 -18.67 38.17 -12.35
C SER A 200 -17.33 38.04 -13.09
N ALA A 201 -17.06 38.92 -14.05
CA ALA A 201 -15.76 38.95 -14.74
C ALA A 201 -14.59 39.41 -13.84
N GLU A 202 -14.88 39.94 -12.64
CA GLU A 202 -13.90 40.42 -11.68
C GLU A 202 -13.52 39.37 -10.62
N THR A 203 -14.24 38.25 -10.56
CA THR A 203 -13.95 37.17 -9.61
C THR A 203 -12.94 36.18 -10.18
N VAL A 204 -11.89 35.89 -9.40
CA VAL A 204 -10.86 34.90 -9.74
C VAL A 204 -11.54 33.53 -9.89
N GLY A 205 -11.20 32.79 -10.95
CA GLY A 205 -11.70 31.43 -11.15
C GLY A 205 -11.29 30.52 -10.00
N VAL A 206 -12.26 29.83 -9.40
CA VAL A 206 -12.02 28.90 -8.29
C VAL A 206 -12.15 27.47 -8.80
N VAL A 207 -11.29 26.58 -8.31
CA VAL A 207 -11.37 25.15 -8.60
C VAL A 207 -11.60 24.39 -7.31
N GLU A 208 -12.59 23.50 -7.33
CA GLU A 208 -12.83 22.51 -6.28
C GLU A 208 -12.21 21.18 -6.69
N ALA A 209 -11.47 20.52 -5.78
CA ALA A 209 -10.86 19.23 -6.03
C ALA A 209 -10.73 18.41 -4.74
N ASP A 210 -10.77 17.08 -4.87
CA ASP A 210 -10.38 16.17 -3.80
C ASP A 210 -8.85 16.19 -3.67
N PHE A 211 -8.34 17.00 -2.73
CA PHE A 211 -6.90 17.25 -2.59
C PHE A 211 -6.09 15.96 -2.38
N LEU A 212 -6.61 15.00 -1.60
CA LEU A 212 -5.94 13.73 -1.35
C LEU A 212 -5.79 12.93 -2.65
N LYS A 213 -6.87 12.80 -3.43
CA LYS A 213 -6.82 12.09 -4.73
C LYS A 213 -5.94 12.82 -5.73
N LEU A 214 -6.00 14.16 -5.77
CA LEU A 214 -5.21 14.98 -6.68
C LEU A 214 -3.72 14.76 -6.47
N ILE A 215 -3.27 14.86 -5.23
CA ILE A 215 -1.86 14.71 -4.85
C ILE A 215 -1.39 13.26 -5.02
N ARG A 216 -2.22 12.30 -4.61
CA ARG A 216 -1.93 10.87 -4.78
C ARG A 216 -1.69 10.52 -6.25
N ASP A 217 -2.62 10.89 -7.12
CA ASP A 217 -2.59 10.50 -8.52
C ASP A 217 -1.55 11.33 -9.28
N PHE A 218 -1.29 12.57 -8.87
CA PHE A 218 -0.17 13.36 -9.36
C PHE A 218 1.17 12.64 -9.09
N GLY A 219 1.37 12.18 -7.85
CA GLY A 219 2.54 11.39 -7.47
C GLY A 219 2.65 10.11 -8.28
N ALA A 220 1.54 9.37 -8.46
CA ALA A 220 1.55 8.13 -9.23
C ALA A 220 1.83 8.35 -10.72
N CYS A 221 1.29 9.40 -11.33
CA CYS A 221 1.59 9.79 -12.71
C CYS A 221 3.04 10.25 -12.93
N ILE A 222 3.78 10.56 -11.85
CA ILE A 222 5.20 10.83 -11.90
C ILE A 222 5.99 9.55 -11.67
N ALA A 223 5.64 8.77 -10.65
CA ALA A 223 6.42 7.63 -10.20
C ALA A 223 6.32 6.44 -11.16
N ILE A 224 5.12 6.08 -11.63
CA ILE A 224 4.93 4.90 -12.48
C ILE A 224 5.81 4.97 -13.75
N PRO A 225 5.84 6.08 -14.52
CA PRO A 225 6.70 6.17 -15.69
C PRO A 225 8.20 6.05 -15.39
N LEU A 226 8.67 6.46 -14.21
CA LEU A 226 10.09 6.36 -13.86
C LEU A 226 10.60 4.92 -13.90
N LEU A 227 9.74 3.95 -13.56
CA LEU A 227 10.11 2.53 -13.57
C LEU A 227 9.61 1.84 -14.84
N TYR A 228 8.36 2.10 -15.24
CA TYR A 228 7.63 1.31 -16.23
C TYR A 228 7.43 1.99 -17.59
N GLY A 229 7.87 3.23 -17.75
CA GLY A 229 7.67 4.03 -18.95
C GLY A 229 6.28 4.68 -19.03
N GLN A 230 6.19 5.75 -19.81
CA GLN A 230 4.98 6.55 -19.98
C GLN A 230 3.91 5.82 -20.80
N ASP A 231 4.32 4.96 -21.75
CA ASP A 231 3.39 4.15 -22.54
C ASP A 231 2.53 3.25 -21.65
N PHE A 232 3.10 2.66 -20.59
CA PHE A 232 2.36 1.81 -19.67
C PHE A 232 1.19 2.54 -18.99
N LEU A 233 1.45 3.77 -18.51
CA LEU A 233 0.44 4.61 -17.88
C LEU A 233 -0.64 5.05 -18.89
N ASN A 234 -0.23 5.43 -20.10
CA ASN A 234 -1.14 5.94 -21.12
C ASN A 234 -2.03 4.84 -21.73
N ARG A 235 -1.48 3.64 -21.92
CA ARG A 235 -2.14 2.52 -22.59
C ARG A 235 -3.19 1.85 -21.73
N TYR A 236 -3.09 1.99 -20.42
CA TYR A 236 -4.07 1.48 -19.47
C TYR A 236 -4.74 2.62 -18.68
N PRO A 237 -5.78 3.26 -19.25
CA PRO A 237 -6.44 4.41 -18.63
C PRO A 237 -7.00 4.13 -17.22
N ASN A 238 -7.35 2.88 -16.93
CA ASN A 238 -7.88 2.47 -15.63
C ASN A 238 -6.79 2.05 -14.62
N LEU A 239 -5.50 2.25 -14.93
CA LEU A 239 -4.38 1.79 -14.09
C LEU A 239 -4.49 2.29 -12.65
N LEU A 240 -4.68 3.59 -12.48
CA LEU A 240 -4.77 4.22 -11.16
C LEU A 240 -6.03 3.77 -10.42
N ASP A 241 -7.19 3.78 -11.08
CA ASP A 241 -8.44 3.34 -10.49
C ASP A 241 -8.38 1.88 -10.01
N ASP A 242 -7.77 1.00 -10.81
CA ASP A 242 -7.65 -0.41 -10.44
C ASP A 242 -6.59 -0.60 -9.34
N LEU A 243 -5.48 0.13 -9.36
CA LEU A 243 -4.48 0.15 -8.30
C LEU A 243 -5.10 0.58 -6.96
N TRP A 244 -5.84 1.68 -6.95
CA TRP A 244 -6.48 2.21 -5.74
C TRP A 244 -7.66 1.39 -5.27
N ARG A 245 -8.40 0.75 -6.20
CA ARG A 245 -9.41 -0.22 -5.81
C ARG A 245 -8.77 -1.43 -5.13
N VAL A 246 -7.62 -1.90 -5.59
CA VAL A 246 -6.91 -2.98 -4.88
C VAL A 246 -6.42 -2.52 -3.51
N ASP A 247 -5.79 -1.34 -3.43
CA ASP A 247 -5.26 -0.79 -2.18
C ASP A 247 -6.34 -0.56 -1.11
N VAL A 248 -7.39 0.19 -1.45
CA VAL A 248 -8.42 0.62 -0.49
C VAL A 248 -9.43 -0.48 -0.20
N ASP A 249 -9.93 -1.16 -1.24
CA ASP A 249 -11.08 -2.06 -1.10
C ASP A 249 -10.67 -3.50 -0.80
N LEU A 250 -9.47 -3.94 -1.22
CA LEU A 250 -9.13 -5.36 -1.28
C LEU A 250 -7.95 -5.76 -0.39
N LEU A 251 -6.92 -4.92 -0.28
CA LEU A 251 -5.64 -5.27 0.35
C LEU A 251 -5.82 -5.77 1.78
N LEU A 252 -6.48 -5.00 2.65
CA LEU A 252 -6.70 -5.40 4.04
C LEU A 252 -7.57 -6.65 4.14
N LEU A 253 -8.61 -6.78 3.31
CA LEU A 253 -9.50 -7.95 3.31
C LEU A 253 -8.72 -9.22 2.99
N LEU A 254 -7.86 -9.18 1.96
CA LEU A 254 -7.04 -10.34 1.61
C LEU A 254 -5.97 -10.63 2.66
N LEU A 255 -5.34 -9.60 3.25
CA LEU A 255 -4.36 -9.79 4.32
C LEU A 255 -4.96 -10.45 5.58
N ILE A 256 -6.18 -10.06 5.97
CA ILE A 256 -6.94 -10.71 7.06
C ILE A 256 -7.63 -12.01 6.63
N GLY A 257 -7.31 -12.54 5.44
CA GLY A 257 -7.71 -13.88 5.00
C GLY A 257 -9.15 -13.99 4.50
N VAL A 258 -9.80 -12.89 4.12
CA VAL A 258 -11.09 -12.96 3.41
C VAL A 258 -10.88 -13.70 2.09
N PRO A 259 -11.64 -14.76 1.82
CA PRO A 259 -11.43 -15.54 0.61
C PRO A 259 -11.84 -14.76 -0.65
N PRO A 260 -11.16 -14.95 -1.79
CA PRO A 260 -11.49 -14.26 -3.05
C PRO A 260 -12.92 -14.48 -3.56
N TRP A 261 -13.56 -15.58 -3.16
CA TRP A 261 -14.95 -15.92 -3.53
C TRP A 261 -16.00 -15.35 -2.56
N ALA A 262 -15.59 -14.59 -1.53
CA ALA A 262 -16.53 -14.03 -0.56
C ALA A 262 -17.62 -13.19 -1.27
N PRO A 263 -18.90 -13.30 -0.87
CA PRO A 263 -20.03 -12.71 -1.60
C PRO A 263 -20.17 -11.19 -1.38
N PHE A 264 -19.08 -10.48 -1.11
CA PHE A 264 -19.07 -9.03 -0.93
C PHE A 264 -18.81 -8.33 -2.26
N ARG A 265 -19.64 -7.33 -2.59
CA ARG A 265 -19.47 -6.52 -3.81
C ARG A 265 -18.08 -5.90 -3.91
N THR A 266 -17.56 -5.44 -2.78
CA THR A 266 -16.21 -4.86 -2.62
C THR A 266 -15.12 -5.88 -3.00
N VAL A 267 -15.19 -7.10 -2.47
CA VAL A 267 -14.24 -8.18 -2.80
C VAL A 267 -14.30 -8.52 -4.29
N ARG A 268 -15.50 -8.69 -4.86
CA ARG A 268 -15.65 -9.00 -6.29
C ARG A 268 -15.03 -7.93 -7.18
N LYS A 269 -15.39 -6.66 -6.98
CA LYS A 269 -14.85 -5.55 -7.77
C LYS A 269 -13.34 -5.37 -7.58
N GLY A 270 -12.85 -5.56 -6.35
CA GLY A 270 -11.43 -5.54 -6.05
C GLY A 270 -10.68 -6.64 -6.81
N MET A 271 -11.18 -7.89 -6.77
CA MET A 271 -10.58 -9.02 -7.47
C MET A 271 -10.58 -8.84 -9.01
N GLU A 272 -11.63 -8.25 -9.57
CA GLU A 272 -11.68 -7.89 -11.00
C GLU A 272 -10.60 -6.85 -11.35
N SER A 273 -10.45 -5.83 -10.52
CA SER A 273 -9.47 -4.74 -10.70
C SER A 273 -8.04 -5.27 -10.60
N ARG A 274 -7.77 -6.08 -9.58
CA ARG A 274 -6.53 -6.84 -9.44
C ARG A 274 -6.24 -7.68 -10.68
N SER A 275 -7.23 -8.42 -11.18
CA SER A 275 -7.04 -9.32 -12.33
C SER A 275 -6.69 -8.56 -13.62
N ARG A 276 -7.23 -7.34 -13.81
CA ARG A 276 -6.84 -6.47 -14.92
C ARG A 276 -5.43 -5.93 -14.71
N LEU A 277 -5.13 -5.42 -13.52
CA LEU A 277 -3.83 -4.86 -13.17
C LEU A 277 -2.68 -5.86 -13.37
N LEU A 278 -2.83 -7.08 -12.85
CA LEU A 278 -1.81 -8.13 -12.98
C LEU A 278 -1.62 -8.58 -14.43
N ARG A 279 -2.69 -8.58 -15.22
CA ARG A 279 -2.63 -8.88 -16.65
C ARG A 279 -1.87 -7.80 -17.40
N GLU A 280 -2.14 -6.53 -17.13
CA GLU A 280 -1.45 -5.42 -17.78
C GLU A 280 0.02 -5.34 -17.38
N LEU A 281 0.37 -5.65 -16.12
CA LEU A 281 1.77 -5.83 -15.72
C LEU A 281 2.43 -6.99 -16.48
N GLY A 282 1.76 -8.13 -16.62
CA GLY A 282 2.29 -9.23 -17.44
C GLY A 282 2.49 -8.86 -18.91
N SER A 283 1.54 -8.11 -19.49
CA SER A 283 1.65 -7.57 -20.85
C SER A 283 2.81 -6.57 -20.99
N LEU A 284 3.06 -5.74 -19.97
CA LEU A 284 4.22 -4.85 -19.93
C LEU A 284 5.52 -5.65 -20.00
N TYR A 285 5.69 -6.67 -19.15
CA TYR A 285 6.89 -7.51 -19.17
C TYR A 285 7.08 -8.26 -20.50
N LYS A 286 5.99 -8.64 -21.17
CA LYS A 286 6.07 -9.17 -22.54
C LYS A 286 6.66 -8.14 -23.52
N ARG A 287 6.22 -6.88 -23.46
CA ARG A 287 6.73 -5.79 -24.31
C ARG A 287 8.19 -5.43 -23.99
N ILE A 288 8.56 -5.41 -22.71
CA ILE A 288 9.96 -5.25 -22.30
C ILE A 288 10.82 -6.36 -22.89
N HIS A 289 10.37 -7.61 -22.82
CA HIS A 289 11.07 -8.72 -23.44
C HIS A 289 11.16 -8.56 -24.97
N GLN A 290 10.08 -8.18 -25.65
CA GLN A 290 10.12 -7.92 -27.10
C GLN A 290 11.17 -6.87 -27.46
N HIS A 291 11.22 -5.77 -26.70
CA HIS A 291 12.21 -4.71 -26.87
C HIS A 291 13.65 -5.21 -26.69
N LEU A 292 13.93 -5.93 -25.60
CA LEU A 292 15.27 -6.44 -25.28
C LEU A 292 15.84 -7.38 -26.34
N TYR A 293 14.97 -8.17 -27.00
CA TYR A 293 15.38 -9.17 -27.99
C TYR A 293 15.13 -8.72 -29.44
N GLY A 294 14.79 -7.45 -29.67
CA GLY A 294 14.55 -6.91 -31.01
C GLY A 294 13.37 -7.58 -31.74
N LEU A 295 12.38 -8.08 -31.00
CA LEU A 295 11.16 -8.66 -31.53
C LEU A 295 10.13 -7.57 -31.81
N PRO A 296 9.12 -7.82 -32.67
CA PRO A 296 7.98 -6.92 -32.83
C PRO A 296 7.32 -6.64 -31.48
N ILE A 297 7.23 -5.36 -31.11
CA ILE A 297 6.64 -4.91 -29.85
C ILE A 297 5.12 -4.84 -30.03
N ASP A 298 4.39 -5.46 -29.11
CA ASP A 298 2.93 -5.46 -29.17
C ASP A 298 2.38 -4.02 -29.18
N PHE A 299 1.50 -3.74 -30.15
CA PHE A 299 0.81 -2.46 -30.33
C PHE A 299 1.73 -1.25 -30.51
N ASP A 300 2.94 -1.48 -31.03
CA ASP A 300 3.96 -0.45 -31.28
C ASP A 300 4.22 0.42 -30.03
N ALA A 301 4.21 -0.22 -28.86
CA ALA A 301 4.42 0.46 -27.58
C ALA A 301 5.79 1.13 -27.52
N ASP A 302 5.81 2.37 -27.04
CA ASP A 302 7.06 3.10 -26.83
C ASP A 302 7.77 2.59 -25.57
N MET A 303 8.91 1.93 -25.76
CA MET A 303 9.74 1.38 -24.69
C MET A 303 11.00 2.20 -24.41
N SER A 304 11.13 3.38 -25.04
CA SER A 304 12.33 4.22 -24.96
C SER A 304 12.60 4.78 -23.55
N ASP A 305 11.55 4.91 -22.74
CA ASP A 305 11.61 5.46 -21.37
C ASP A 305 11.40 4.41 -20.27
N VAL A 306 11.31 3.12 -20.62
CA VAL A 306 11.31 2.04 -19.62
C VAL A 306 12.66 2.02 -18.90
N SER A 307 12.62 1.93 -17.57
CA SER A 307 13.85 1.98 -16.78
C SER A 307 14.78 0.78 -17.03
N PRO A 308 16.10 0.96 -16.89
CA PRO A 308 17.04 -0.15 -16.84
C PRO A 308 16.70 -1.17 -15.74
N ALA A 309 16.11 -0.71 -14.62
CA ALA A 309 15.71 -1.59 -13.53
C ALA A 309 14.58 -2.55 -13.94
N ALA A 310 13.56 -2.06 -14.64
CA ALA A 310 12.48 -2.91 -15.16
C ALA A 310 12.99 -3.88 -16.23
N MET A 311 13.90 -3.43 -17.10
CA MET A 311 14.57 -4.28 -18.09
C MET A 311 15.37 -5.42 -17.44
N GLU A 312 16.25 -5.11 -16.49
CA GLU A 312 17.06 -6.11 -15.77
C GLU A 312 16.17 -7.09 -14.98
N ARG A 313 15.09 -6.61 -14.36
CA ARG A 313 14.09 -7.47 -13.71
C ARG A 313 13.45 -8.45 -14.70
N SER A 314 13.08 -7.99 -15.90
CA SER A 314 12.53 -8.84 -16.97
C SER A 314 13.50 -9.95 -17.36
N GLU A 315 14.80 -9.65 -17.51
CA GLU A 315 15.83 -10.66 -17.77
C GLU A 315 15.98 -11.67 -16.62
N ILE A 316 15.96 -11.20 -15.37
CA ILE A 316 16.04 -12.04 -14.18
C ILE A 316 14.85 -13.00 -14.13
N TYR A 317 13.65 -12.50 -14.38
CA TYR A 317 12.46 -13.32 -14.46
C TYR A 317 12.57 -14.37 -15.57
N HIS A 318 12.98 -13.95 -16.77
CA HIS A 318 13.12 -14.84 -17.92
C HIS A 318 14.14 -15.97 -17.66
N ARG A 319 15.36 -15.63 -17.23
CA ARG A 319 16.43 -16.62 -16.94
C ARG A 319 16.08 -17.58 -15.81
N THR A 320 15.12 -17.23 -14.95
CA THR A 320 14.65 -18.06 -13.84
C THR A 320 13.31 -18.74 -14.13
N GLY A 321 12.86 -18.70 -15.39
CA GLY A 321 11.73 -19.45 -15.90
C GLY A 321 10.37 -18.89 -15.50
N TRP A 322 10.26 -17.60 -15.18
CA TRP A 322 8.98 -16.95 -14.90
C TRP A 322 8.19 -16.67 -16.18
N THR A 323 6.94 -17.13 -16.23
CA THR A 323 6.00 -16.74 -17.29
C THR A 323 5.59 -15.29 -17.13
N PHE A 324 5.21 -14.59 -18.22
CA PHE A 324 4.78 -13.19 -18.13
C PHE A 324 3.63 -12.95 -17.14
N LYS A 325 2.72 -13.92 -16.99
CA LYS A 325 1.67 -13.87 -15.95
C LYS A 325 2.28 -13.81 -14.55
N GLU A 326 3.21 -14.71 -14.27
CA GLU A 326 3.91 -14.74 -12.97
C GLU A 326 4.77 -13.50 -12.77
N GLN A 327 5.35 -12.92 -13.83
CA GLN A 327 6.09 -11.66 -13.75
C GLN A 327 5.19 -10.50 -13.31
N GLY A 328 3.98 -10.42 -13.89
CA GLY A 328 3.00 -9.42 -13.47
C GLY A 328 2.56 -9.59 -12.01
N GLU A 329 2.33 -10.83 -11.57
CA GLU A 329 2.04 -11.18 -10.17
C GLU A 329 3.22 -10.86 -9.23
N GLY A 330 4.44 -11.16 -9.66
CA GLY A 330 5.69 -10.95 -8.94
C GLY A 330 6.06 -9.47 -8.77
N ASP A 331 5.65 -8.64 -9.71
CA ASP A 331 6.00 -7.22 -9.75
C ASP A 331 4.94 -6.29 -9.15
N PHE A 332 3.74 -6.80 -8.90
CA PHE A 332 2.66 -6.02 -8.29
C PHE A 332 3.07 -5.31 -7.00
N ALA A 333 3.85 -5.96 -6.13
CA ALA A 333 4.27 -5.34 -4.88
C ALA A 333 5.22 -4.15 -5.08
N ILE A 334 5.99 -4.13 -6.17
CA ILE A 334 6.83 -2.97 -6.52
C ILE A 334 5.94 -1.83 -7.01
N LEU A 335 5.04 -2.08 -7.96
CA LEU A 335 4.08 -1.09 -8.43
C LEU A 335 3.26 -0.51 -7.26
N TRP A 336 2.72 -1.37 -6.38
CA TRP A 336 1.95 -0.93 -5.22
C TRP A 336 2.82 -0.17 -4.22
N GLY A 337 3.95 -0.74 -3.79
CA GLY A 337 4.82 -0.15 -2.77
C GLY A 337 5.41 1.20 -3.18
N GLN A 338 5.71 1.38 -4.47
CA GLN A 338 6.19 2.64 -5.04
C GLN A 338 5.14 3.76 -4.93
N ASN A 339 3.85 3.43 -5.00
CA ASN A 339 2.77 4.41 -5.11
C ASN A 339 1.98 4.60 -3.81
N ALA A 340 1.80 3.55 -3.00
CA ALA A 340 1.07 3.61 -1.74
C ALA A 340 1.75 4.52 -0.70
N ASN A 341 3.07 4.61 -0.74
CA ASN A 341 3.86 5.39 0.22
C ASN A 341 4.11 6.84 -0.20
N LEU A 342 3.75 7.26 -1.41
CA LEU A 342 3.92 8.66 -1.84
C LEU A 342 2.95 9.60 -1.12
N GLN A 343 1.76 9.10 -0.77
CA GLN A 343 0.67 9.92 -0.25
C GLN A 343 0.95 10.43 1.16
N PRO A 344 1.40 9.61 2.13
CA PRO A 344 1.60 10.07 3.50
C PRO A 344 2.83 10.96 3.70
N ILE A 345 3.69 11.11 2.69
CA ILE A 345 4.90 11.96 2.75
C ILE A 345 4.58 13.42 2.38
N ILE A 346 3.48 13.64 1.63
CA ILE A 346 3.03 14.98 1.22
C ILE A 346 2.15 15.63 2.31
N PHE A 347 1.71 14.84 3.30
CA PHE A 347 1.02 15.29 4.53
C PHE A 347 1.95 15.16 5.74
#